data_AF-A0A2I2GI15-F1
#
_entry.id   AF-A0A2I2GI15-F1
#
_cell.length_a   1.000
_cell.length_b   1.000
_cell.length_c   1.000
_cell.angle_alpha   90.00
_cell.angle_beta   90.00
_cell.angle_gamma   90.00
#
_symmetry.space_group_name_H-M   'P 1'
#
loop_
_entity.id
_entity.type
_entity.pdbx_description
1 polymer ?
#
loop_
_entity_poly.entity_id
_entity_poly.type
_entity_poly.pdbx_seq_one_letter_code
_entity_poly.pdbx_strand_id
1 'polypeptide(L)'
;MTTLLPFLLSLPFLPITSTTPTSTLNIAAHQDDTILFQSPSLIRSLHFLTTNTTAQSPKSPRHLTIFLTAGDAGNTSTYWLSRESGIRASYATMLSAPNTWIESSTDAEVPGHSVAMFTLSTYPVSLAFLRLPDGFLDGRGFERTGNRSLRRLWDGEVQSLQALAVDGLGEDGGREGGGKGEVYTNETVVSVLGGLVRAFKPEVVSLQNYKSGEGDHSDHFYGARFAREAVRWAFPDYDSGSGSGEGGVKVIGYVGYPVIERPENVRGEELEEKNAAFYAYAKHDWMTCESDEDCVGKYEVRWLTREYTI
;
A
#
# COMPACT_ATOMS: atom_id res chain seq x y z
N MET A 1 -30.70 9.91 62.20
CA MET A 1 -29.64 10.04 61.19
C MET A 1 -29.50 8.70 60.50
N THR A 2 -30.01 8.60 59.27
CA THR A 2 -29.83 7.41 58.43
C THR A 2 -29.67 7.93 57.00
N THR A 3 -28.42 8.09 56.58
CA THR A 3 -28.06 8.50 55.21
C THR A 3 -28.03 7.26 54.32
N LEU A 4 -28.92 7.21 53.32
CA LEU A 4 -28.84 6.25 52.22
C LEU A 4 -27.77 6.74 51.21
N LEU A 5 -26.82 5.87 50.87
CA LEU A 5 -25.91 6.05 49.74
C LEU A 5 -26.61 5.64 48.44
N PRO A 6 -26.44 6.35 47.31
CA PRO A 6 -26.97 5.92 46.03
C PRO A 6 -26.10 4.81 45.43
N PHE A 7 -26.74 3.72 45.02
CA PHE A 7 -26.11 2.65 44.25
C PHE A 7 -25.93 3.15 42.81
N LEU A 8 -24.69 3.42 42.39
CA LEU A 8 -24.36 3.66 40.99
C LEU A 8 -24.37 2.31 40.28
N LEU A 9 -25.38 2.05 39.43
CA LEU A 9 -25.32 0.93 38.49
C LEU A 9 -24.23 1.22 37.45
N SER A 10 -23.16 0.44 37.48
CA SER A 10 -22.22 0.36 36.37
C SER A 10 -22.90 -0.32 35.18
N LEU A 11 -23.10 0.41 34.09
CA LEU A 11 -23.45 -0.20 32.81
C LEU A 11 -22.29 -1.11 32.38
N PRO A 12 -22.54 -2.38 31.99
CA PRO A 12 -21.49 -3.23 31.48
C PRO A 12 -20.98 -2.63 30.16
N PHE A 13 -19.68 -2.42 30.07
CA PHE A 13 -18.99 -2.21 28.81
C PHE A 13 -19.17 -3.50 28.00
N LEU A 14 -20.07 -3.49 27.01
CA LEU A 14 -20.10 -4.53 26.00
C LEU A 14 -18.87 -4.31 25.11
N PRO A 15 -17.92 -5.26 25.04
CA PRO A 15 -16.82 -5.16 24.09
C PRO A 15 -17.43 -5.18 22.69
N ILE A 16 -17.04 -4.23 21.84
CA ILE A 16 -17.38 -4.27 20.41
C ILE A 16 -16.54 -5.40 19.81
N THR A 17 -17.01 -6.63 19.92
CA THR A 17 -16.46 -7.78 19.19
C THR A 17 -17.13 -7.83 17.82
N SER A 18 -16.78 -6.90 16.94
CA SER A 18 -16.98 -7.11 15.50
C SER A 18 -15.76 -7.88 15.00
N THR A 19 -15.83 -9.20 15.14
CA THR A 19 -14.83 -10.17 14.63
C THR A 19 -15.34 -10.78 13.33
N THR A 20 -15.78 -9.93 12.39
CA THR A 20 -16.04 -10.40 11.03
C THR A 20 -14.70 -10.46 10.30
N PRO A 21 -14.36 -11.59 9.66
CA PRO A 21 -13.14 -11.68 8.87
C PRO A 21 -13.15 -10.65 7.75
N THR A 22 -12.27 -9.65 7.84
CA THR A 22 -12.25 -8.52 6.89
C THR A 22 -11.27 -8.73 5.76
N SER A 23 -11.75 -8.70 4.51
CA SER A 23 -10.85 -8.56 3.36
C SER A 23 -10.27 -7.14 3.34
N THR A 24 -8.95 -7.04 3.41
CA THR A 24 -8.23 -5.76 3.53
C THR A 24 -7.50 -5.45 2.24
N LEU A 25 -7.65 -4.23 1.74
CA LEU A 25 -6.94 -3.70 0.59
C LEU A 25 -6.04 -2.54 1.03
N ASN A 26 -4.76 -2.59 0.71
CA ASN A 26 -3.85 -1.46 0.85
C ASN A 26 -3.55 -0.92 -0.55
N ILE A 27 -3.53 0.41 -0.70
CA ILE A 27 -3.08 1.07 -1.91
C ILE A 27 -2.02 2.09 -1.51
N ALA A 28 -0.85 1.97 -2.12
CA ALA A 28 0.33 2.76 -1.79
C ALA A 28 1.07 3.23 -3.05
N ALA A 29 1.78 4.35 -2.92
CA ALA A 29 2.60 4.89 -3.99
C ALA A 29 3.82 3.98 -4.27
N HIS A 30 4.52 3.57 -3.21
CA HIS A 30 5.81 2.88 -3.26
C HIS A 30 5.84 1.63 -2.39
N GLN A 31 6.81 0.77 -2.66
CA GLN A 31 6.90 -0.59 -2.12
C GLN A 31 7.12 -0.63 -0.60
N ASP A 32 7.76 0.37 -0.01
CA ASP A 32 8.03 0.53 1.42
C ASP A 32 6.89 1.18 2.21
N ASP A 33 6.04 1.98 1.57
CA ASP A 33 5.03 2.83 2.22
C ASP A 33 4.09 2.07 3.16
N THR A 34 3.68 0.86 2.77
CA THR A 34 2.79 0.05 3.63
C THR A 34 3.49 -0.39 4.91
N ILE A 35 4.80 -0.61 4.85
CA ILE A 35 5.62 -0.92 6.03
C ILE A 35 5.85 0.36 6.83
N LEU A 36 6.24 1.46 6.21
CA LEU A 36 6.61 2.68 6.94
C LEU A 36 5.41 3.36 7.61
N PHE A 37 4.29 3.49 6.90
CA PHE A 37 3.19 4.39 7.30
C PHE A 37 1.86 3.71 7.59
N GLN A 38 1.65 2.47 7.13
CA GLN A 38 0.40 1.71 7.33
C GLN A 38 0.57 0.52 8.28
N SER A 39 1.75 0.38 8.90
CA SER A 39 2.02 -0.59 9.95
C SER A 39 2.28 0.13 11.28
N PRO A 40 1.91 -0.46 12.44
CA PRO A 40 1.56 -1.87 12.65
C PRO A 40 0.13 -2.32 12.26
N SER A 41 -0.79 -1.46 11.80
CA SER A 41 -2.15 -1.89 11.40
C SER A 41 -2.16 -2.97 10.32
N LEU A 42 -1.27 -2.85 9.32
CA LEU A 42 -1.03 -3.88 8.31
C LEU A 42 -0.64 -5.23 8.92
N ILE A 43 0.29 -5.24 9.87
CA ILE A 43 0.76 -6.49 10.48
C ILE A 43 -0.38 -7.17 11.23
N ARG A 44 -1.14 -6.40 12.01
CA ARG A 44 -2.35 -6.90 12.68
C ARG A 44 -3.36 -7.48 11.69
N SER A 45 -3.62 -6.81 10.55
CA SER A 45 -4.56 -7.34 9.53
C SER A 45 -4.08 -8.64 8.91
N LEU A 46 -2.77 -8.79 8.70
CA LEU A 46 -2.17 -10.02 8.20
C LEU A 46 -2.22 -11.16 9.24
N HIS A 47 -1.97 -10.88 10.51
CA HIS A 47 -2.08 -11.87 11.59
C HIS A 47 -3.51 -12.40 11.76
N PHE A 48 -4.54 -11.59 11.51
CA PHE A 48 -5.92 -12.11 11.49
C PHE A 48 -6.13 -13.24 10.49
N LEU A 49 -5.34 -13.30 9.40
CA LEU A 49 -5.37 -14.40 8.45
C LEU A 49 -4.81 -15.68 9.08
N THR A 50 -3.71 -15.60 9.83
CA THR A 50 -3.04 -16.78 10.41
C THR A 50 -3.89 -17.47 11.47
N THR A 51 -4.71 -16.71 12.21
CA THR A 51 -5.57 -17.24 13.28
C THR A 51 -6.95 -17.70 12.81
N ASN A 52 -7.42 -17.26 11.63
CA ASN A 52 -8.81 -17.48 11.18
C ASN A 52 -8.93 -18.19 9.82
N THR A 53 -7.84 -18.59 9.17
CA THR A 53 -7.92 -19.39 7.94
C THR A 53 -8.04 -20.89 8.24
N THR A 54 -9.23 -21.33 8.65
CA THR A 54 -9.64 -22.71 8.34
C THR A 54 -10.12 -22.74 6.88
N ALA A 55 -9.28 -23.26 5.99
CA ALA A 55 -9.58 -23.71 4.62
C ALA A 55 -10.53 -22.84 3.75
N GLN A 56 -9.97 -22.16 2.75
CA GLN A 56 -10.53 -21.89 1.41
C GLN A 56 -12.08 -21.81 1.29
N SER A 57 -12.72 -21.07 2.19
CA SER A 57 -14.12 -20.67 2.00
C SER A 57 -14.12 -19.42 1.13
N PRO A 58 -15.10 -19.23 0.22
CA PRO A 58 -15.26 -17.97 -0.50
C PRO A 58 -15.49 -16.75 0.42
N LYS A 59 -15.67 -16.97 1.73
CA LYS A 59 -15.75 -15.93 2.78
C LYS A 59 -14.50 -15.83 3.67
N SER A 60 -13.41 -16.54 3.34
CA SER A 60 -12.15 -16.40 4.08
C SER A 60 -11.58 -15.00 3.88
N PRO A 61 -11.05 -14.34 4.93
CA PRO A 61 -10.42 -13.03 4.77
C PRO A 61 -9.20 -13.15 3.85
N ARG A 62 -8.97 -12.11 3.05
CA ARG A 62 -7.88 -12.02 2.09
C ARG A 62 -7.21 -10.66 2.22
N HIS A 63 -5.97 -10.57 1.75
CA HIS A 63 -5.24 -9.30 1.69
C HIS A 63 -4.78 -9.02 0.27
N LEU A 64 -4.97 -7.79 -0.20
CA LEU A 64 -4.37 -7.30 -1.44
C LEU A 64 -3.64 -5.99 -1.14
N THR A 65 -2.43 -5.83 -1.66
CA THR A 65 -1.74 -4.54 -1.68
C THR A 65 -1.45 -4.15 -3.12
N ILE A 66 -1.84 -2.94 -3.51
CA ILE A 66 -1.59 -2.37 -4.84
C ILE A 66 -0.55 -1.26 -4.72
N PHE A 67 0.54 -1.37 -5.46
CA PHE A 67 1.57 -0.35 -5.60
C PHE A 67 1.41 0.38 -6.94
N LEU A 68 1.25 1.70 -6.87
CA LEU A 68 0.99 2.53 -8.06
C LEU A 68 2.24 2.71 -8.90
N THR A 69 3.36 3.07 -8.27
CA THR A 69 4.60 3.34 -8.98
C THR A 69 5.54 2.14 -8.92
N ALA A 70 6.52 2.13 -9.81
CA ALA A 70 7.66 1.22 -9.71
C ALA A 70 8.61 1.61 -8.56
N GLY A 71 8.48 2.82 -8.00
CA GLY A 71 9.46 3.35 -7.06
C GLY A 71 10.87 3.35 -7.63
N ASP A 72 11.00 3.63 -8.93
CA ASP A 72 12.26 3.50 -9.65
C ASP A 72 13.28 4.56 -9.27
N ALA A 73 12.85 5.68 -8.70
CA ALA A 73 13.72 6.81 -8.35
C ALA A 73 14.65 7.23 -9.51
N GLY A 74 14.22 7.06 -10.78
CA GLY A 74 15.00 7.33 -11.98
C GLY A 74 16.01 6.23 -12.36
N ASN A 75 15.96 5.05 -11.74
CA ASN A 75 16.87 3.93 -11.97
C ASN A 75 16.31 2.88 -12.96
N THR A 76 17.07 1.83 -13.21
CA THR A 76 16.75 0.75 -14.17
C THR A 76 15.78 -0.28 -13.58
N SER A 77 15.32 -1.20 -14.43
CA SER A 77 14.54 -2.38 -14.02
C SER A 77 15.17 -3.21 -12.92
N THR A 78 16.50 -3.32 -12.88
CA THR A 78 17.21 -4.01 -11.80
C THR A 78 16.86 -3.45 -10.42
N TYR A 79 16.75 -2.11 -10.29
CA TYR A 79 16.46 -1.48 -9.01
C TYR A 79 15.01 -1.70 -8.58
N TRP A 80 14.04 -1.32 -9.42
CA TRP A 80 12.64 -1.41 -9.01
C TRP A 80 12.14 -2.86 -8.90
N LEU A 81 12.64 -3.81 -9.70
CA LEU A 81 12.36 -5.24 -9.50
C LEU A 81 12.94 -5.77 -8.18
N SER A 82 14.07 -5.21 -7.74
CA SER A 82 14.63 -5.53 -6.42
C SER A 82 13.69 -5.04 -5.33
N ARG A 83 13.14 -3.82 -5.42
CA ARG A 83 12.13 -3.31 -4.48
C ARG A 83 10.86 -4.19 -4.45
N GLU A 84 10.36 -4.64 -5.61
CA GLU A 84 9.24 -5.60 -5.69
C GLU A 84 9.58 -6.94 -5.02
N SER A 85 10.84 -7.36 -5.04
CA SER A 85 11.32 -8.55 -4.32
C SER A 85 11.42 -8.32 -2.82
N GLY A 86 11.86 -7.11 -2.41
CA GLY A 86 11.93 -6.71 -1.00
C GLY A 86 10.57 -6.70 -0.33
N ILE A 87 9.55 -6.13 -0.99
CA ILE A 87 8.22 -6.08 -0.38
C ILE A 87 7.57 -7.46 -0.27
N ARG A 88 7.85 -8.36 -1.23
CA ARG A 88 7.50 -9.78 -1.14
C ARG A 88 8.18 -10.47 0.05
N ALA A 89 9.46 -10.20 0.28
CA ALA A 89 10.18 -10.72 1.44
C ALA A 89 9.58 -10.19 2.75
N SER A 90 9.28 -8.90 2.82
CA SER A 90 8.65 -8.26 3.97
C SER A 90 7.30 -8.87 4.34
N TYR A 91 6.39 -9.05 3.37
CA TYR A 91 5.09 -9.67 3.61
C TYR A 91 5.21 -11.13 4.05
N ALA A 92 6.16 -11.89 3.50
CA ALA A 92 6.46 -13.24 3.97
C ALA A 92 6.96 -13.23 5.42
N THR A 93 7.83 -12.28 5.78
CA THR A 93 8.31 -12.09 7.17
C THR A 93 7.19 -11.74 8.14
N MET A 94 6.29 -10.81 7.78
CA MET A 94 5.14 -10.42 8.63
C MET A 94 4.21 -11.60 8.96
N LEU A 95 4.15 -12.60 8.09
CA LEU A 95 3.33 -13.81 8.25
C LEU A 95 4.11 -15.02 8.76
N SER A 96 5.41 -14.88 9.03
CA SER A 96 6.32 -16.01 9.32
C SER A 96 6.21 -17.14 8.27
N ALA A 97 6.06 -16.76 7.01
CA ALA A 97 5.82 -17.65 5.88
C ALA A 97 7.10 -17.85 5.04
N PRO A 98 7.21 -18.97 4.31
CA PRO A 98 8.20 -19.08 3.24
C PRO A 98 8.00 -17.95 2.21
N ASN A 99 9.10 -17.30 1.79
CA ASN A 99 9.07 -16.27 0.74
C ASN A 99 8.93 -16.92 -0.65
N THR A 100 7.75 -17.48 -0.94
CA THR A 100 7.44 -18.18 -2.18
C THR A 100 6.14 -17.63 -2.75
N TRP A 101 6.24 -17.02 -3.92
CA TRP A 101 5.14 -16.29 -4.55
C TRP A 101 4.82 -16.89 -5.91
N ILE A 102 3.54 -16.99 -6.21
CA ILE A 102 3.01 -17.39 -7.51
C ILE A 102 2.76 -16.10 -8.30
N GLU A 103 3.47 -15.93 -9.40
CA GLU A 103 3.26 -14.82 -10.33
C GLU A 103 2.06 -15.08 -11.23
N SER A 104 1.26 -14.04 -11.45
CA SER A 104 0.14 -14.00 -12.36
C SER A 104 -0.04 -12.58 -12.89
N SER A 105 -1.04 -12.38 -13.74
CA SER A 105 -1.49 -11.04 -14.11
C SER A 105 -3.02 -10.96 -14.14
N THR A 106 -3.54 -9.74 -14.06
CA THR A 106 -4.98 -9.44 -14.20
C THR A 106 -5.16 -8.19 -15.06
N ASP A 107 -6.17 -8.17 -15.93
CA ASP A 107 -6.51 -7.00 -16.72
C ASP A 107 -7.37 -5.98 -15.96
N ALA A 108 -7.71 -6.25 -14.69
CA ALA A 108 -8.59 -5.41 -13.88
C ALA A 108 -9.92 -5.05 -14.56
N GLU A 109 -10.44 -5.89 -15.46
CA GLU A 109 -11.61 -5.59 -16.30
C GLU A 109 -11.41 -4.40 -17.27
N VAL A 110 -10.18 -3.93 -17.48
CA VAL A 110 -9.80 -2.85 -18.40
C VAL A 110 -8.92 -3.41 -19.52
N PRO A 111 -9.47 -3.62 -20.73
CA PRO A 111 -8.72 -4.21 -21.84
C PRO A 111 -7.41 -3.46 -22.14
N GLY A 112 -6.30 -4.20 -22.24
CA GLY A 112 -4.99 -3.64 -22.52
C GLY A 112 -4.21 -3.13 -21.29
N HIS A 113 -4.72 -3.36 -20.08
CA HIS A 113 -4.08 -2.99 -18.81
C HIS A 113 -3.85 -4.19 -17.88
N SER A 114 -2.92 -5.06 -18.25
CA SER A 114 -2.46 -6.20 -17.45
C SER A 114 -1.53 -5.77 -16.31
N VAL A 115 -2.06 -5.80 -15.09
CA VAL A 115 -1.31 -5.57 -13.85
C VAL A 115 -0.61 -6.84 -13.40
N ALA A 116 0.70 -6.75 -13.12
CA ALA A 116 1.47 -7.86 -12.55
C ALA A 116 1.03 -8.13 -11.11
N MET A 117 0.82 -9.40 -10.77
CA MET A 117 0.34 -9.82 -9.45
C MET A 117 1.15 -10.99 -8.91
N PHE A 118 1.45 -10.96 -7.62
CA PHE A 118 2.15 -12.04 -6.92
C PHE A 118 1.30 -12.46 -5.74
N THR A 119 0.97 -13.74 -5.65
CA THR A 119 0.20 -14.30 -4.52
C THR A 119 1.08 -15.22 -3.69
N LEU A 120 1.12 -15.02 -2.38
CA LEU A 120 1.90 -15.84 -1.45
C LEU A 120 1.38 -17.28 -1.48
N SER A 121 2.25 -18.27 -1.59
CA SER A 121 1.83 -19.66 -1.82
C SER A 121 1.08 -20.28 -0.63
N THR A 122 1.27 -19.72 0.57
CA THR A 122 0.75 -20.26 1.83
C THR A 122 -0.45 -19.50 2.39
N TYR A 123 -0.69 -18.26 1.96
CA TYR A 123 -1.77 -17.40 2.46
C TYR A 123 -2.48 -16.65 1.32
N PRO A 124 -3.76 -16.28 1.45
CA PRO A 124 -4.49 -15.51 0.45
C PRO A 124 -4.09 -14.03 0.48
N VAL A 125 -2.80 -13.77 0.24
CA VAL A 125 -2.18 -12.45 0.26
C VAL A 125 -1.56 -12.20 -1.11
N SER A 126 -2.00 -11.13 -1.76
CA SER A 126 -1.53 -10.75 -3.09
C SER A 126 -0.92 -9.36 -3.07
N LEU A 127 0.12 -9.15 -3.89
CA LEU A 127 0.74 -7.87 -4.17
C LEU A 127 0.59 -7.57 -5.67
N ALA A 128 0.10 -6.39 -6.03
CA ALA A 128 -0.10 -5.97 -7.42
C ALA A 128 0.72 -4.72 -7.73
N PHE A 129 1.30 -4.65 -8.93
CA PHE A 129 2.23 -3.60 -9.33
C PHE A 129 1.82 -2.98 -10.66
N LEU A 130 1.41 -1.70 -10.63
CA LEU A 130 1.11 -0.94 -11.85
C LEU A 130 2.38 -0.42 -12.54
N ARG A 131 3.48 -0.30 -11.79
CA ARG A 131 4.80 0.12 -12.29
C ARG A 131 4.79 1.48 -12.99
N LEU A 132 3.95 2.42 -12.54
CA LEU A 132 3.98 3.79 -13.07
C LEU A 132 5.28 4.51 -12.68
N PRO A 133 5.73 5.53 -13.42
CA PRO A 133 6.93 6.28 -13.07
C PRO A 133 6.87 6.95 -11.70
N ASP A 134 7.97 6.89 -10.95
CA ASP A 134 8.17 7.66 -9.73
C ASP A 134 8.21 9.17 -10.04
N GLY A 135 7.50 9.94 -9.22
CA GLY A 135 7.30 11.37 -9.35
C GLY A 135 8.37 12.24 -8.70
N PHE A 136 9.37 11.68 -8.04
CA PHE A 136 10.28 12.40 -7.12
C PHE A 136 9.50 13.08 -5.97
N LEU A 137 10.24 13.59 -4.98
CA LEU A 137 9.64 14.16 -3.77
C LEU A 137 8.60 15.25 -4.06
N ASP A 138 8.84 16.10 -5.06
CA ASP A 138 8.01 17.25 -5.41
C ASP A 138 7.04 17.01 -6.59
N GLY A 139 7.06 15.83 -7.19
CA GLY A 139 6.19 15.48 -8.32
C GLY A 139 6.74 15.90 -9.69
N ARG A 140 7.97 16.39 -9.81
CA ARG A 140 8.57 16.74 -11.11
C ARG A 140 8.93 15.53 -11.99
N GLY A 141 8.98 14.32 -11.41
CA GLY A 141 9.44 13.10 -12.05
C GLY A 141 10.96 13.07 -12.24
N PHE A 142 11.43 12.06 -12.98
CA PHE A 142 12.84 11.87 -13.31
C PHE A 142 13.09 11.99 -14.82
N GLU A 143 14.30 12.43 -15.19
CA GLU A 143 14.67 12.59 -16.61
C GLU A 143 14.52 11.28 -17.40
N ARG A 144 14.90 10.14 -16.80
CA ARG A 144 14.77 8.81 -17.42
C ARG A 144 13.34 8.50 -17.84
N THR A 145 12.35 8.94 -17.07
CA THR A 145 10.93 8.70 -17.32
C THR A 145 10.27 9.88 -18.07
N GLY A 146 11.06 10.83 -18.58
CA GLY A 146 10.58 12.01 -19.29
C GLY A 146 9.93 13.03 -18.37
N ASN A 147 10.35 13.09 -17.11
CA ASN A 147 9.81 13.93 -16.05
C ASN A 147 8.29 13.72 -15.85
N ARG A 148 7.79 12.49 -16.04
CA ARG A 148 6.38 12.17 -15.84
C ARG A 148 6.13 11.68 -14.42
N SER A 149 4.94 11.95 -13.88
CA SER A 149 4.57 11.62 -12.49
C SER A 149 3.06 11.54 -12.31
N LEU A 150 2.60 10.96 -11.19
CA LEU A 150 1.18 10.94 -10.82
C LEU A 150 0.61 12.36 -10.68
N ARG A 151 1.38 13.29 -10.10
CA ARG A 151 1.00 14.71 -9.99
C ARG A 151 0.72 15.34 -11.36
N ARG A 152 1.68 15.20 -12.28
CA ARG A 152 1.57 15.83 -13.60
C ARG A 152 0.46 15.22 -14.44
N LEU A 153 0.19 13.92 -14.25
CA LEU A 153 -0.99 13.28 -14.84
C LEU A 153 -2.26 13.87 -14.26
N TRP A 154 -2.39 13.89 -12.93
CA TRP A 154 -3.55 14.41 -12.21
C TRP A 154 -3.88 15.86 -12.58
N ASP A 155 -2.87 16.72 -12.63
CA ASP A 155 -3.00 18.15 -12.93
C ASP A 155 -3.20 18.41 -14.45
N GLY A 156 -3.13 17.37 -15.29
CA GLY A 156 -3.31 17.46 -16.75
C GLY A 156 -2.11 18.02 -17.51
N GLU A 157 -0.95 18.18 -16.86
CA GLU A 157 0.29 18.62 -17.49
C GLU A 157 0.87 17.58 -18.46
N VAL A 158 0.60 16.29 -18.21
CA VAL A 158 0.84 15.20 -19.15
C VAL A 158 -0.46 14.43 -19.37
N GLN A 159 -0.71 14.01 -20.61
CA GLN A 159 -1.94 13.30 -20.97
C GLN A 159 -1.93 11.82 -20.55
N SER A 160 -0.75 11.25 -20.36
CA SER A 160 -0.59 9.85 -20.01
C SER A 160 0.75 9.56 -19.32
N LEU A 161 0.79 8.43 -18.63
CA LEU A 161 1.99 7.79 -18.10
C LEU A 161 2.21 6.49 -18.86
N GLN A 162 3.47 6.15 -19.11
CA GLN A 162 3.84 4.83 -19.59
C GLN A 162 4.38 4.05 -18.41
N ALA A 163 3.76 2.90 -18.10
CA ALA A 163 4.29 1.98 -17.10
C ALA A 163 5.69 1.52 -17.51
N LEU A 164 6.54 1.32 -16.52
CA LEU A 164 7.88 0.81 -16.74
C LEU A 164 7.79 -0.67 -17.11
N ALA A 165 8.44 -1.02 -18.21
CA ALA A 165 8.65 -2.40 -18.59
C ALA A 165 10.01 -2.87 -18.09
N VAL A 166 10.17 -4.18 -17.96
CA VAL A 166 11.49 -4.76 -17.74
C VAL A 166 12.36 -4.39 -18.94
N ASP A 167 13.38 -3.57 -18.71
CA ASP A 167 14.40 -3.29 -19.72
C ASP A 167 14.97 -4.63 -20.18
N GLY A 168 14.77 -4.99 -21.45
CA GLY A 168 15.54 -6.07 -22.05
C GLY A 168 17.01 -5.65 -22.04
N LEU A 169 17.90 -6.51 -21.55
CA LEU A 169 19.32 -6.32 -21.78
C LEU A 169 19.58 -6.51 -23.28
N GLY A 170 19.57 -5.42 -24.06
CA GLY A 170 20.32 -5.40 -25.31
C GLY A 170 21.79 -5.54 -24.95
N GLU A 171 22.46 -6.58 -25.45
CA GLU A 171 23.87 -6.89 -25.19
C GLU A 171 24.85 -5.81 -25.68
N ASP A 172 24.37 -4.73 -26.29
CA ASP A 172 25.16 -3.68 -26.93
C ASP A 172 25.07 -2.30 -26.27
N GLY A 173 24.40 -2.17 -25.12
CA GLY A 173 24.34 -0.89 -24.39
C GLY A 173 23.63 0.24 -25.16
N GLY A 174 22.93 -0.10 -26.25
CA GLY A 174 22.05 0.78 -27.00
C GLY A 174 20.62 0.70 -26.46
N ARG A 175 19.99 1.86 -26.26
CA ARG A 175 18.53 1.94 -26.08
C ARG A 175 17.86 1.39 -27.34
N GLU A 176 17.40 0.15 -27.31
CA GLU A 176 16.28 -0.37 -28.11
C GLU A 176 16.06 -1.86 -27.77
N GLY A 177 14.99 -2.19 -27.04
CA GLY A 177 14.63 -3.61 -26.85
C GLY A 177 13.73 -3.98 -25.66
N GLY A 178 13.44 -3.09 -24.71
CA GLY A 178 12.40 -3.35 -23.69
C GLY A 178 11.00 -3.10 -24.27
N GLY A 179 10.05 -4.00 -24.06
CA GLY A 179 8.66 -3.81 -24.50
C GLY A 179 8.12 -2.44 -24.04
N LYS A 180 7.28 -1.80 -24.85
CA LYS A 180 6.58 -0.58 -24.40
C LYS A 180 5.58 -0.99 -23.33
N GLY A 181 5.79 -0.54 -22.09
CA GLY A 181 4.82 -0.73 -21.03
C GLY A 181 3.49 -0.05 -21.35
N GLU A 182 2.46 -0.45 -20.63
CA GLU A 182 1.08 0.02 -20.82
C GLU A 182 0.95 1.52 -20.61
N VAL A 183 0.01 2.14 -21.32
CA VAL A 183 -0.19 3.60 -21.30
C VAL A 183 -1.43 3.93 -20.51
N TYR A 184 -1.27 4.72 -19.44
CA TYR A 184 -2.32 5.10 -18.52
C TYR A 184 -2.67 6.58 -18.66
N THR A 185 -3.93 6.92 -18.91
CA THR A 185 -4.49 8.27 -18.74
C THR A 185 -5.05 8.43 -17.32
N ASN A 186 -5.51 9.63 -16.95
CA ASN A 186 -6.23 9.83 -15.69
C ASN A 186 -7.39 8.83 -15.52
N GLU A 187 -8.20 8.69 -16.57
CA GLU A 187 -9.39 7.85 -16.58
C GLU A 187 -9.04 6.36 -16.44
N THR A 188 -7.97 5.90 -17.12
CA THR A 188 -7.58 4.49 -17.05
C THR A 188 -6.89 4.15 -15.74
N VAL A 189 -6.14 5.07 -15.09
CA VAL A 189 -5.63 4.85 -13.72
C VAL A 189 -6.81 4.60 -12.76
N VAL A 190 -7.82 5.47 -12.80
CA VAL A 190 -9.02 5.32 -11.94
C VAL A 190 -9.78 4.03 -12.28
N SER A 191 -9.94 3.70 -13.56
CA SER A 191 -10.70 2.51 -13.99
C SER A 191 -9.98 1.21 -13.63
N VAL A 192 -8.66 1.13 -13.79
CA VAL A 192 -7.86 -0.06 -13.43
C VAL A 192 -7.86 -0.25 -11.92
N LEU A 193 -7.56 0.79 -11.14
CA LEU A 193 -7.62 0.71 -9.68
C LEU A 193 -9.04 0.36 -9.21
N GLY A 194 -10.06 0.98 -9.81
CA GLY A 194 -11.47 0.73 -9.49
C GLY A 194 -11.88 -0.71 -9.80
N GLY A 195 -11.42 -1.26 -10.93
CA GLY A 195 -11.66 -2.65 -11.33
C GLY A 195 -11.05 -3.63 -10.33
N LEU A 196 -9.81 -3.39 -9.92
CA LEU A 196 -9.16 -4.17 -8.85
C LEU A 196 -9.92 -4.07 -7.52
N VAL A 197 -10.32 -2.86 -7.11
CA VAL A 197 -11.12 -2.64 -5.88
C VAL A 197 -12.44 -3.40 -5.95
N ARG A 198 -13.19 -3.29 -7.05
CA ARG A 198 -14.48 -3.96 -7.25
C ARG A 198 -14.34 -5.48 -7.28
N ALA A 199 -13.33 -6.00 -7.97
CA ALA A 199 -13.08 -7.43 -8.07
C ALA A 199 -12.68 -8.03 -6.71
N PHE A 200 -11.87 -7.30 -5.93
CA PHE A 200 -11.42 -7.74 -4.62
C PHE A 200 -12.53 -7.68 -3.55
N LYS A 201 -13.45 -6.70 -3.64
CA LYS A 201 -14.54 -6.43 -2.69
C LYS A 201 -14.04 -6.25 -1.24
N PRO A 202 -13.15 -5.27 -1.00
CA PRO A 202 -12.62 -5.03 0.35
C PRO A 202 -13.71 -4.53 1.30
N GLU A 203 -13.56 -4.91 2.56
CA GLU A 203 -14.29 -4.28 3.67
C GLU A 203 -13.53 -3.08 4.23
N VAL A 204 -12.19 -3.11 4.13
CA VAL A 204 -11.30 -2.02 4.53
C VAL A 204 -10.35 -1.69 3.39
N VAL A 205 -10.21 -0.40 3.08
CA VAL A 205 -9.22 0.14 2.15
C VAL A 205 -8.31 1.12 2.90
N SER A 206 -7.02 0.81 2.96
CA SER A 206 -5.97 1.66 3.53
C SER A 206 -5.23 2.41 2.43
N LEU A 207 -5.14 3.73 2.56
CA LEU A 207 -4.52 4.66 1.62
C LEU A 207 -3.50 5.55 2.33
N GLN A 208 -2.63 6.23 1.59
CA GLN A 208 -1.88 7.37 2.13
C GLN A 208 -2.79 8.62 2.29
N ASN A 209 -2.22 9.72 2.78
CA ASN A 209 -2.98 10.92 3.08
C ASN A 209 -3.54 11.58 1.81
N TYR A 210 -4.85 11.45 1.59
CA TYR A 210 -5.55 12.07 0.45
C TYR A 210 -6.13 13.46 0.77
N LYS A 211 -6.02 13.95 2.02
CA LYS A 211 -6.56 15.26 2.45
C LYS A 211 -5.53 16.39 2.31
N SER A 212 -4.25 16.10 2.57
CA SER A 212 -3.15 17.05 2.42
C SER A 212 -1.85 16.34 2.01
N GLY A 213 -1.07 16.97 1.14
CA GLY A 213 0.27 16.52 0.74
C GLY A 213 1.41 17.41 1.23
N GLU A 214 1.13 18.37 2.12
CA GLU A 214 2.15 19.29 2.63
C GLU A 214 3.23 18.55 3.42
N GLY A 215 4.49 18.77 3.05
CA GLY A 215 5.65 18.11 3.67
C GLY A 215 5.78 16.62 3.38
N ASP A 216 4.94 16.05 2.52
CA ASP A 216 4.94 14.64 2.14
C ASP A 216 5.46 14.44 0.71
N HIS A 217 5.68 13.19 0.32
CA HIS A 217 6.01 12.86 -1.07
C HIS A 217 4.82 13.14 -1.99
N SER A 218 5.07 13.76 -3.14
CA SER A 218 4.02 14.05 -4.12
C SER A 218 3.21 12.81 -4.50
N ASP A 219 3.87 11.69 -4.79
CA ASP A 219 3.16 10.46 -5.14
C ASP A 219 2.31 9.88 -4.01
N HIS A 220 2.66 10.10 -2.73
CA HIS A 220 1.80 9.69 -1.61
C HIS A 220 0.43 10.38 -1.71
N PHE A 221 0.45 11.71 -1.91
CA PHE A 221 -0.76 12.51 -2.00
C PHE A 221 -1.57 12.21 -3.26
N TYR A 222 -0.94 12.31 -4.44
CA TYR A 222 -1.64 12.12 -5.71
C TYR A 222 -2.04 10.66 -5.95
N GLY A 223 -1.23 9.70 -5.50
CA GLY A 223 -1.58 8.28 -5.50
C GLY A 223 -2.80 8.00 -4.62
N ALA A 224 -2.85 8.56 -3.41
CA ALA A 224 -4.01 8.43 -2.54
C ALA A 224 -5.28 9.10 -3.13
N ARG A 225 -5.14 10.19 -3.90
CA ARG A 225 -6.26 10.80 -4.63
C ARG A 225 -6.81 9.90 -5.73
N PHE A 226 -5.94 9.32 -6.58
CA PHE A 226 -6.37 8.33 -7.58
C PHE A 226 -7.06 7.13 -6.93
N ALA A 227 -6.47 6.61 -5.85
CA ALA A 227 -7.04 5.50 -5.10
C ALA A 227 -8.43 5.83 -4.52
N ARG A 228 -8.62 7.06 -4.00
CA ARG A 228 -9.92 7.51 -3.49
C ARG A 228 -10.97 7.63 -4.59
N GLU A 229 -10.62 8.16 -5.77
CA GLU A 229 -11.54 8.20 -6.92
C GLU A 229 -11.89 6.78 -7.40
N ALA A 230 -10.93 5.85 -7.37
CA ALA A 230 -11.17 4.45 -7.68
C ALA A 230 -12.14 3.78 -6.68
N VAL A 231 -12.01 4.07 -5.38
CA VAL A 231 -12.97 3.59 -4.36
C VAL A 231 -14.36 4.16 -4.59
N ARG A 232 -14.48 5.46 -4.89
CA ARG A 232 -15.76 6.10 -5.24
C ARG A 232 -16.42 5.47 -6.46
N TRP A 233 -15.61 5.16 -7.47
CA TRP A 233 -16.07 4.50 -8.68
C TRP A 233 -16.53 3.06 -8.41
N ALA A 234 -15.82 2.31 -7.57
CA ALA A 234 -16.15 0.93 -7.23
C ALA A 234 -17.35 0.83 -6.27
N PHE A 235 -17.50 1.82 -5.37
CA PHE A 235 -18.53 1.91 -4.35
C PHE A 235 -19.23 3.28 -4.39
N PRO A 236 -20.21 3.49 -5.30
CA PRO A 236 -20.86 4.79 -5.49
C PRO A 236 -21.53 5.36 -4.22
N ASP A 237 -21.95 4.50 -3.31
CA ASP A 237 -22.58 4.89 -2.05
C ASP A 237 -21.57 5.39 -0.99
N TYR A 238 -20.27 5.27 -1.24
CA TYR A 238 -19.20 5.67 -0.32
C TYR A 238 -19.33 7.13 0.16
N ASP A 239 -19.55 8.08 -0.76
CA ASP A 239 -19.63 9.51 -0.40
C ASP A 239 -20.94 9.88 0.31
N SER A 240 -21.97 9.05 0.22
CA SER A 240 -23.28 9.32 0.83
C SER A 240 -23.32 9.10 2.35
N GLY A 241 -22.23 8.60 2.95
CA GLY A 241 -22.16 8.27 4.37
C GLY A 241 -22.99 7.03 4.77
N SER A 242 -23.69 6.41 3.83
CA SER A 242 -24.43 5.16 4.04
C SER A 242 -23.53 3.90 4.07
N GLY A 243 -22.26 4.04 3.65
CA GLY A 243 -21.24 2.99 3.60
C GLY A 243 -20.77 2.42 4.94
N SER A 244 -21.44 2.73 6.05
CA SER A 244 -21.25 2.05 7.34
C SER A 244 -22.32 0.98 7.64
N GLY A 245 -23.21 0.70 6.68
CA GLY A 245 -24.14 -0.45 6.73
C GLY A 245 -23.50 -1.77 6.32
N GLU A 246 -24.26 -2.86 6.42
CA GLU A 246 -23.86 -4.19 5.95
C GLU A 246 -23.57 -4.12 4.43
N GLY A 247 -22.30 -4.32 4.04
CA GLY A 247 -21.85 -4.25 2.64
C GLY A 247 -21.16 -2.94 2.20
N GLY A 248 -20.91 -1.99 3.10
CA GLY A 248 -20.12 -0.79 2.81
C GLY A 248 -18.60 -0.98 2.98
N VAL A 249 -17.81 -0.06 2.42
CA VAL A 249 -16.33 -0.06 2.49
C VAL A 249 -15.82 1.00 3.46
N LYS A 250 -14.95 0.62 4.39
CA LYS A 250 -14.25 1.56 5.29
C LYS A 250 -12.95 2.03 4.65
N VAL A 251 -12.77 3.33 4.46
CA VAL A 251 -11.51 3.90 3.96
C VAL A 251 -10.72 4.54 5.10
N ILE A 252 -9.44 4.20 5.22
CA ILE A 252 -8.52 4.75 6.23
C ILE A 252 -7.36 5.41 5.48
N GLY A 253 -7.10 6.70 5.75
CA GLY A 253 -5.92 7.40 5.24
C GLY A 253 -4.83 7.46 6.31
N TYR A 254 -3.58 7.24 5.94
CA TYR A 254 -2.41 7.25 6.82
C TYR A 254 -1.49 8.44 6.51
N VAL A 255 -0.90 9.02 7.56
CA VAL A 255 0.07 10.11 7.45
C VAL A 255 1.41 9.55 6.95
N GLY A 256 1.96 10.13 5.87
CA GLY A 256 3.27 9.77 5.31
C GLY A 256 4.43 10.43 6.06
N TYR A 257 5.39 11.02 5.34
CA TYR A 257 6.61 11.59 5.96
C TYR A 257 6.38 12.60 7.10
N PRO A 258 5.34 13.46 7.09
CA PRO A 258 5.03 14.36 8.19
C PRO A 258 4.69 13.66 9.52
N VAL A 259 4.58 12.32 9.54
CA VAL A 259 4.34 11.54 10.75
C VAL A 259 5.36 11.86 11.85
N ILE A 260 6.60 12.23 11.49
CA ILE A 260 7.67 12.58 12.43
C ILE A 260 7.37 13.80 13.32
N GLU A 261 6.36 14.59 12.96
CA GLU A 261 5.86 15.72 13.75
C GLU A 261 4.94 15.28 14.89
N ARG A 262 4.54 14.00 14.91
CA ARG A 262 3.71 13.41 15.97
C ARG A 262 4.58 12.69 17.01
N PRO A 263 4.09 12.54 18.25
CA PRO A 263 4.75 11.72 19.26
C PRO A 263 4.90 10.25 18.83
N GLU A 264 5.85 9.53 19.40
CA GLU A 264 6.02 8.08 19.15
C GLU A 264 4.91 7.28 19.80
N ASN A 265 4.25 6.44 19.02
CA ASN A 265 3.14 5.59 19.46
C ASN A 265 3.30 4.11 19.12
N VAL A 266 4.35 3.69 18.41
CA VAL A 266 4.65 2.27 18.11
C VAL A 266 5.87 1.84 18.94
N ARG A 267 5.72 0.81 19.78
CA ARG A 267 6.73 0.35 20.75
C ARG A 267 6.59 -1.15 21.03
N GLY A 268 7.60 -1.74 21.66
CA GLY A 268 7.58 -3.15 22.08
C GLY A 268 7.48 -4.10 20.88
N GLU A 269 6.73 -5.18 21.03
CA GLU A 269 6.55 -6.22 20.01
C GLU A 269 6.08 -5.66 18.65
N GLU A 270 5.15 -4.69 18.64
CA GLU A 270 4.70 -4.07 17.38
C GLU A 270 5.83 -3.33 16.65
N LEU A 271 6.76 -2.72 17.39
CA LEU A 271 7.94 -2.07 16.80
C LEU A 271 8.96 -3.10 16.33
N GLU A 272 9.16 -4.18 17.09
CA GLU A 272 10.06 -5.27 16.72
C GLU A 272 9.62 -5.96 15.42
N GLU A 273 8.33 -6.26 15.28
CA GLU A 273 7.76 -6.84 14.06
C GLU A 273 7.83 -5.87 12.88
N LYS A 274 7.55 -4.59 13.11
CA LYS A 274 7.66 -3.53 12.09
C LYS A 274 9.09 -3.36 11.61
N ASN A 275 10.07 -3.35 12.52
CA ASN A 275 11.49 -3.31 12.17
C ASN A 275 11.91 -4.56 11.39
N ALA A 276 11.50 -5.76 11.84
CA ALA A 276 11.82 -7.00 11.15
C ALA A 276 11.25 -7.03 9.71
N ALA A 277 10.02 -6.56 9.53
CA ALA A 277 9.39 -6.42 8.21
C ALA A 277 10.13 -5.40 7.33
N PHE A 278 10.55 -4.27 7.90
CA PHE A 278 11.31 -3.24 7.17
C PHE A 278 12.70 -3.73 6.77
N TYR A 279 13.45 -4.37 7.67
CA TYR A 279 14.78 -4.90 7.39
C TYR A 279 14.76 -6.07 6.41
N ALA A 280 13.66 -6.85 6.35
CA ALA A 280 13.46 -7.82 5.28
C ALA A 280 13.29 -7.16 3.91
N TYR A 281 12.59 -6.01 3.83
CA TYR A 281 12.49 -5.20 2.62
C TYR A 281 13.84 -4.56 2.25
N ALA A 282 14.51 -3.94 3.22
CA ALA A 282 15.68 -3.10 3.01
C ALA A 282 16.89 -3.83 2.41
N LYS A 283 17.03 -5.14 2.67
CA LYS A 283 18.04 -6.00 2.01
C LYS A 283 17.97 -5.99 0.48
N HIS A 284 16.85 -5.52 -0.08
CA HIS A 284 16.60 -5.42 -1.52
C HIS A 284 16.56 -3.97 -2.02
N ASP A 285 16.78 -2.98 -1.16
CA ASP A 285 16.76 -1.57 -1.52
C ASP A 285 17.99 -0.86 -0.96
N TRP A 286 19.01 -0.71 -1.82
CA TRP A 286 20.29 -0.11 -1.45
C TRP A 286 20.19 1.38 -1.06
N MET A 287 19.05 2.04 -1.29
CA MET A 287 18.84 3.44 -0.92
C MET A 287 18.38 3.63 0.52
N THR A 288 18.00 2.56 1.23
CA THR A 288 17.59 2.61 2.64
C THR A 288 18.64 1.99 3.58
N CYS A 289 18.40 2.02 4.89
CA CYS A 289 19.14 1.24 5.88
C CYS A 289 18.49 -0.13 6.13
N GLU A 290 19.29 -1.14 6.46
CA GLU A 290 18.85 -2.54 6.58
C GLU A 290 18.98 -3.17 7.98
N SER A 291 19.40 -2.39 8.97
CA SER A 291 19.57 -2.82 10.36
C SER A 291 19.44 -1.64 11.33
N ASP A 292 19.28 -1.91 12.62
CA ASP A 292 19.25 -0.86 13.64
C ASP A 292 20.54 -0.04 13.61
N GLU A 293 21.69 -0.69 13.45
CA GLU A 293 23.00 -0.06 13.34
C GLU A 293 23.11 0.84 12.10
N ASP A 294 22.63 0.37 10.94
CA ASP A 294 22.67 1.13 9.69
C ASP A 294 21.68 2.29 9.67
N CYS A 295 20.59 2.19 10.44
CA CYS A 295 19.56 3.19 10.51
C CYS A 295 19.88 4.33 11.49
N VAL A 296 20.95 4.23 12.30
CA VAL A 296 21.32 5.29 13.25
C VAL A 296 21.46 6.64 12.55
N GLY A 297 20.68 7.62 13.01
CA GLY A 297 20.70 8.99 12.49
C GLY A 297 19.92 9.20 11.19
N LYS A 298 19.29 8.15 10.63
CA LYS A 298 18.42 8.27 9.46
C LYS A 298 16.94 8.47 9.85
N TYR A 299 16.11 8.86 8.88
CA TYR A 299 14.70 9.18 9.15
C TYR A 299 13.85 7.93 9.40
N GLU A 300 14.28 6.78 8.89
CA GLU A 300 13.62 5.48 9.01
C GLU A 300 13.34 5.14 10.48
N VAL A 301 14.30 5.36 11.39
CA VAL A 301 14.10 5.15 12.85
C VAL A 301 12.94 5.98 13.40
N ARG A 302 12.74 7.18 12.85
CA ARG A 302 11.65 8.08 13.27
C ARG A 302 10.32 7.70 12.64
N TRP A 303 10.32 7.17 11.42
CA TRP A 303 9.10 6.67 10.78
C TRP A 303 8.64 5.36 11.41
N LEU A 304 9.55 4.43 11.69
CA LEU A 304 9.23 3.11 12.22
C LEU A 304 8.54 3.18 13.60
N THR A 305 8.89 4.16 14.43
CA THR A 305 8.30 4.37 15.76
C THR A 305 6.91 5.03 15.76
N ARG A 306 6.28 5.22 14.59
CA ARG A 306 5.03 5.95 14.45
C ARG A 306 4.06 5.34 13.43
N GLU A 307 2.77 5.49 13.69
CA GLU A 307 1.67 5.21 12.76
C GLU A 307 0.49 6.12 13.09
N TYR A 308 -0.02 6.91 12.14
CA TYR A 308 -1.13 7.81 12.38
C TYR A 308 -2.09 7.85 11.20
N THR A 309 -3.39 7.93 11.49
CA THR A 309 -4.45 8.10 10.50
C THR A 309 -4.92 9.56 10.41
N ILE A 310 -5.61 9.93 9.32
CA ILE A 310 -6.10 11.30 9.03
C ILE A 310 -7.60 11.52 9.29
#